data_AF-A0AA35TVZ0-F1
#
_entry.id   AF-A0AA35TVZ0-F1
#
_cell.length_a   1.000
_cell.length_b   1.000
_cell.length_c   1.000
_cell.angle_alpha   90.00
_cell.angle_beta   90.00
_cell.angle_gamma   90.00
#
_symmetry.space_group_name_H-M   'P 1'
#
loop_
_entity.id
_entity.type
_entity.pdbx_description
1 polymer ?
#
loop_
_entity_poly.entity_id
_entity_poly.type
_entity_poly.pdbx_seq_one_letter_code
_entity_poly.pdbx_strand_id
1 'polypeptide(L)'
;MGPFHRVGENPTLALDRDLELVQWLDYLGFDEAWIGEHHSAGWETISSPEIFIAVAADRTKHIKLGTGVISIPYHHPFNIANRMVQLDHMSHGRVMLGVGPARCPETPT
;
A
#
# COMPACT_ATOMS: atom_id res chain seq x y z
N MET A 1 -5.99 -5.30 -12.95
CA MET A 1 -5.56 -6.41 -12.07
C MET A 1 -4.25 -5.98 -11.45
N GLY A 2 -4.18 -5.91 -10.11
CA GLY A 2 -2.92 -5.58 -9.42
C GLY A 2 -1.89 -6.71 -9.56
N PRO A 3 -0.63 -6.48 -9.18
CA PRO A 3 0.40 -7.52 -9.17
C PRO A 3 0.05 -8.55 -8.11
N PHE A 4 -0.37 -9.75 -8.54
CA PHE A 4 -0.56 -10.89 -7.63
C PHE A 4 0.75 -11.67 -7.58
N HIS A 5 1.27 -11.86 -6.38
CA HIS A 5 2.51 -12.60 -6.17
C HIS A 5 2.21 -14.08 -5.98
N ARG A 6 3.00 -14.95 -6.62
CA ARG A 6 2.83 -16.41 -6.44
C ARG A 6 3.35 -16.81 -5.07
N VAL A 7 2.64 -17.72 -4.41
CA VAL A 7 3.11 -18.32 -3.16
C VAL A 7 4.48 -18.98 -3.41
N GLY A 8 5.49 -18.60 -2.61
CA GLY A 8 6.86 -19.11 -2.73
C GLY A 8 7.81 -18.23 -3.57
N GLU A 9 7.33 -17.14 -4.15
CA GLU A 9 8.20 -16.11 -4.74
C GLU A 9 9.00 -15.38 -3.65
N ASN A 10 10.19 -14.88 -4.01
CA ASN A 10 11.01 -14.10 -3.08
C ASN A 10 10.28 -12.77 -2.75
N PRO A 11 9.91 -12.52 -1.48
CA PRO A 11 9.13 -11.35 -1.10
C PRO A 11 9.88 -10.03 -1.34
N THR A 12 11.21 -10.04 -1.25
CA THR A 12 12.02 -8.85 -1.57
C THR A 12 11.91 -8.50 -3.05
N LEU A 13 12.00 -9.50 -3.93
CA LEU A 13 11.87 -9.29 -5.37
C LEU A 13 10.45 -8.82 -5.76
N ALA A 14 9.43 -9.36 -5.10
CA ALA A 14 8.05 -8.93 -5.27
C ALA A 14 7.87 -7.44 -4.95
N LEU A 15 8.36 -7.00 -3.78
CA LEU A 15 8.30 -5.60 -3.36
C LEU A 15 9.07 -4.66 -4.32
N ASP A 16 10.25 -5.08 -4.79
CA ASP A 16 11.03 -4.28 -5.75
C ASP A 16 10.29 -4.10 -7.07
N ARG A 17 9.63 -5.16 -7.57
CA ARG A 17 8.81 -5.10 -8.79
C ARG A 17 7.57 -4.22 -8.61
N ASP A 18 6.94 -4.26 -7.45
CA ASP A 18 5.78 -3.39 -7.17
C ASP A 18 6.20 -1.92 -7.15
N LEU A 19 7.37 -1.60 -6.57
CA LEU A 19 7.93 -0.25 -6.60
C LEU A 19 8.30 0.19 -8.02
N GLU A 20 8.83 -0.73 -8.84
CA GLU A 20 9.10 -0.46 -10.26
C GLU A 20 7.79 -0.20 -11.03
N LEU A 21 6.75 -1.00 -10.79
CA LEU A 21 5.44 -0.80 -11.40
C LEU A 21 4.87 0.58 -11.06
N VAL A 22 4.94 1.01 -9.79
CA VAL A 22 4.44 2.34 -9.39
C VAL A 22 5.22 3.47 -10.06
N GLN A 23 6.54 3.31 -10.27
CA GLN A 23 7.34 4.27 -11.05
C GLN A 23 6.90 4.31 -12.52
N TRP A 24 6.60 3.16 -13.12
CA TRP A 24 6.07 3.11 -14.48
C TRP A 24 4.69 3.77 -14.59
N LEU A 25 3.81 3.56 -13.60
CA LEU A 25 2.50 4.22 -13.57
C LEU A 25 2.64 5.74 -13.51
N ASP A 26 3.55 6.26 -12.68
CA ASP A 26 3.87 7.69 -12.62
C ASP A 26 4.40 8.21 -13.97
N TYR A 27 5.35 7.49 -14.59
CA TYR A 27 5.92 7.85 -15.89
C TYR A 27 4.87 7.85 -17.02
N LEU A 28 3.94 6.90 -16.99
CA LEU A 28 2.86 6.78 -17.96
C LEU A 28 1.71 7.78 -17.72
N GLY A 29 1.77 8.56 -16.63
CA GLY A 29 0.81 9.61 -16.33
C GLY A 29 -0.50 9.12 -15.71
N PHE A 30 -0.48 8.00 -14.99
CA PHE A 30 -1.62 7.59 -14.18
C PHE A 30 -1.81 8.54 -12.98
N ASP A 31 -3.06 8.83 -12.62
CA ASP A 31 -3.38 9.77 -11.55
C ASP A 31 -3.14 9.20 -10.14
N GLU A 32 -3.47 7.91 -9.95
CA GLU A 32 -3.53 7.28 -8.63
C GLU A 32 -3.05 5.82 -8.65
N ALA A 33 -2.35 5.40 -7.59
CA ALA A 33 -2.08 4.01 -7.28
C ALA A 33 -2.55 3.69 -5.86
N TRP A 34 -3.24 2.56 -5.69
CA TRP A 34 -3.83 2.14 -4.43
C TRP A 34 -3.19 0.84 -3.93
N ILE A 35 -2.71 0.85 -2.69
CA ILE A 35 -1.90 -0.22 -2.09
C ILE A 35 -2.69 -0.90 -0.97
N GLY A 36 -2.92 -2.21 -1.11
CA GLY A 36 -3.67 -3.03 -0.14
C GLY A 36 -2.86 -3.40 1.11
N GLU A 37 -3.57 -3.70 2.20
CA GLU A 37 -3.01 -4.23 3.46
C GLU A 37 -3.37 -5.71 3.61
N HIS A 38 -2.35 -6.58 3.68
CA HIS A 38 -2.52 -8.03 3.74
C HIS A 38 -1.62 -8.66 4.81
N HIS A 39 -2.19 -9.51 5.67
CA HIS A 39 -1.50 -10.14 6.81
C HIS A 39 -1.35 -11.66 6.69
N SER A 40 -2.32 -12.34 6.05
CA SER A 40 -2.49 -13.80 6.17
C SER A 40 -2.54 -14.54 4.83
N ALA A 41 -2.74 -13.83 3.72
CA ALA A 41 -2.77 -14.43 2.39
C ALA A 41 -1.40 -14.30 1.74
N GLY A 42 -0.70 -15.41 1.49
CA GLY A 42 0.63 -15.44 0.87
C GLY A 42 0.70 -14.95 -0.59
N TRP A 43 -0.34 -14.25 -1.06
CA TRP A 43 -0.49 -13.70 -2.42
C TRP A 43 -0.16 -12.21 -2.47
N GLU A 44 -0.23 -11.50 -1.34
CA GLU A 44 0.08 -10.07 -1.23
C GLU A 44 0.96 -9.84 0.00
N THR A 45 2.17 -9.31 -0.24
CA THR A 45 3.25 -9.25 0.75
C THR A 45 3.29 -7.95 1.55
N ILE A 46 2.37 -7.02 1.28
CA ILE A 46 2.35 -5.69 1.89
C ILE A 46 1.45 -5.69 3.13
N SER A 47 2.06 -5.81 4.31
CA SER A 47 1.36 -5.75 5.60
C SER A 47 1.17 -4.33 6.15
N SER A 48 1.87 -3.35 5.56
CA SER A 48 1.85 -1.95 6.00
C SER A 48 1.95 -1.04 4.78
N PRO A 49 0.80 -0.66 4.18
CA PRO A 49 0.79 0.12 2.94
C PRO A 49 1.45 1.50 3.13
N GLU A 50 1.40 2.08 4.33
CA GLU A 50 2.03 3.37 4.62
C GLU A 50 3.57 3.34 4.46
N ILE A 51 4.21 2.21 4.81
CA ILE A 51 5.67 2.05 4.67
C ILE A 51 6.03 1.91 3.20
N PHE A 52 5.28 1.09 2.46
CA PHE A 52 5.48 0.91 1.02
C PHE A 52 5.29 2.24 0.28
N ILE A 53 4.22 2.98 0.60
CA ILE A 53 3.92 4.28 0.02
C ILE A 53 5.03 5.29 0.33
N ALA A 54 5.65 5.27 1.52
CA ALA A 54 6.77 6.17 1.83
C ALA A 54 7.94 5.99 0.84
N VAL A 55 8.27 4.75 0.49
CA VAL A 55 9.32 4.46 -0.50
C VAL A 55 8.86 4.80 -1.92
N ALA A 56 7.62 4.46 -2.28
CA ALA A 56 7.06 4.79 -3.58
C ALA A 56 6.99 6.31 -3.80
N ALA A 57 6.66 7.09 -2.77
CA ALA A 57 6.58 8.54 -2.83
C ALA A 57 7.95 9.19 -3.13
N ASP A 58 9.05 8.62 -2.63
CA ASP A 58 10.40 9.11 -2.95
C ASP A 58 10.77 8.85 -4.43
N ARG A 59 10.34 7.69 -4.95
CA ARG A 59 10.64 7.23 -6.32
C ARG A 59 9.75 7.86 -7.39
N THR A 60 8.58 8.39 -7.04
CA THR A 60 7.64 9.05 -7.98
C THR A 60 7.60 10.56 -7.81
N LYS A 61 7.02 11.28 -8.78
CA LYS A 61 6.94 12.74 -8.80
C LYS A 61 5.52 13.29 -8.87
N HIS A 62 4.57 12.60 -9.49
CA HIS A 62 3.25 13.17 -9.79
C HIS A 62 2.09 12.33 -9.26
N ILE A 63 2.16 11.01 -9.38
CA ILE A 63 1.10 10.08 -8.99
C ILE A 63 0.74 10.23 -7.50
N LYS A 64 -0.56 10.17 -7.22
CA LYS A 64 -1.09 10.09 -5.85
C LYS A 64 -1.09 8.65 -5.36
N LEU A 65 -0.83 8.47 -4.08
CA LEU A 65 -0.61 7.14 -3.49
C LEU A 65 -1.59 6.91 -2.36
N GLY A 66 -2.50 5.96 -2.54
CA GLY A 66 -3.61 5.69 -1.65
C GLY A 66 -3.48 4.37 -0.89
N THR A 67 -3.97 4.32 0.35
CA THR A 67 -4.16 3.06 1.07
C THR A 67 -5.49 2.43 0.65
N GLY A 68 -5.49 1.21 0.10
CA GLY A 68 -6.67 0.54 -0.44
C GLY A 68 -6.91 -0.84 0.18
N VAL A 69 -7.03 -1.00 1.50
CA VAL A 69 -7.36 0.00 2.52
C VAL A 69 -6.55 -0.25 3.80
N ILE A 70 -6.43 0.76 4.68
CA ILE A 70 -6.08 0.50 6.09
C ILE A 70 -7.27 -0.16 6.80
N SER A 71 -7.03 -1.33 7.37
CA SER A 71 -7.97 -2.11 8.16
C SER A 71 -8.12 -1.53 9.56
N ILE A 72 -8.93 -0.46 9.72
CA ILE A 72 -9.07 0.29 10.98
C ILE A 72 -9.21 -0.59 12.24
N PRO A 73 -10.00 -1.68 12.26
CA PRO A 73 -10.16 -2.49 13.46
C PRO A 73 -8.86 -3.10 14.01
N TYR A 74 -7.81 -3.22 13.20
CA TYR A 74 -6.51 -3.76 13.61
C TYR A 74 -5.54 -2.73 14.19
N HIS A 75 -5.88 -1.44 14.11
CA HIS A 75 -4.97 -0.36 14.46
C HIS A 75 -5.60 0.60 15.46
N HIS A 76 -4.77 1.18 16.31
CA HIS A 76 -5.21 2.28 17.15
C HIS A 76 -5.39 3.55 16.28
N PRO A 77 -6.55 4.23 16.29
CA PRO A 77 -6.84 5.33 15.38
C PRO A 77 -5.84 6.51 15.49
N PHE A 78 -5.35 6.78 16.70
CA PHE A 78 -4.28 7.77 16.92
C PHE A 78 -3.00 7.46 16.13
N ASN A 79 -2.61 6.18 16.04
CA ASN A 79 -1.40 5.78 15.33
C ASN A 79 -1.57 5.93 13.82
N ILE A 80 -2.76 5.60 13.30
CA ILE A 80 -3.09 5.83 11.89
C ILE A 80 -2.98 7.32 11.59
N ALA A 81 -3.65 8.16 12.38
CA ALA A 81 -3.62 9.62 12.18
C ALA A 81 -2.19 10.18 12.17
N ASN A 82 -1.37 9.80 13.16
CA ASN A 82 0.00 10.30 13.26
C ASN A 82 0.87 9.89 12.06
N ARG A 83 0.83 8.60 11.65
CA ARG A 83 1.60 8.10 10.52
C ARG A 83 1.15 8.73 9.20
N MET A 84 -0.15 8.89 9.00
CA MET A 84 -0.69 9.47 7.76
C MET A 84 -0.36 10.95 7.63
N VAL A 85 -0.39 11.72 8.73
CA VAL A 85 0.04 13.14 8.71
C VAL A 85 1.52 13.26 8.38
N GLN A 86 2.37 12.40 8.97
CA GLN A 86 3.79 12.40 8.64
C GLN A 86 4.01 12.06 7.16
N LEU A 87 3.33 11.03 6.66
CA LEU A 87 3.43 10.59 5.27
C LEU A 87 2.89 11.64 4.29
N ASP A 88 1.88 12.39 4.66
CA ASP A 88 1.36 13.52 3.89
C ASP A 88 2.43 14.59 3.66
N HIS A 89 3.13 14.99 4.73
CA HIS A 89 4.25 15.93 4.61
C HIS A 89 5.41 15.36 3.79
N MET A 90 5.77 14.10 3.98
CA MET A 90 6.87 13.46 3.24
C MET A 90 6.54 13.27 1.75
N SER A 91 5.28 13.04 1.41
CA SER A 91 4.82 12.89 0.03
C SER A 91 4.49 14.23 -0.65
N HIS A 92 4.60 15.35 0.07
CA HIS A 92 4.18 16.68 -0.36
C HIS A 92 2.69 16.74 -0.74
N GLY A 93 1.82 16.15 0.09
CA GLY A 93 0.36 16.20 -0.08
C GLY A 93 -0.19 15.21 -1.11
N ARG A 94 0.57 14.17 -1.49
CA ARG A 94 0.17 13.18 -2.50
C ARG A 94 -0.44 11.91 -1.93
N VAL A 95 -0.38 11.72 -0.61
CA VAL A 95 -0.95 10.53 0.02
C VAL A 95 -2.46 10.64 0.17
N MET A 96 -3.16 9.52 0.02
CA MET A 96 -4.61 9.42 0.23
C MET A 96 -4.92 8.33 1.27
N LEU A 97 -5.66 8.69 2.32
CA LEU A 97 -6.08 7.73 3.34
C LEU A 97 -7.38 7.05 2.90
N GLY A 98 -7.27 5.83 2.39
CA GLY A 98 -8.41 4.92 2.24
C GLY A 98 -8.49 3.94 3.41
N VAL A 99 -9.69 3.82 3.96
CA VAL A 99 -9.97 3.01 5.15
C VAL A 99 -11.13 2.07 4.86
N GLY A 100 -11.14 0.93 5.52
CA GLY A 100 -12.25 0.00 5.39
C GLY A 100 -12.36 -0.96 6.56
N PRO A 101 -13.48 -1.71 6.62
CA PRO A 101 -13.61 -2.80 7.55
C PRO A 101 -12.55 -3.85 7.21
N ALA A 102 -11.78 -4.27 8.21
CA ALA A 102 -10.87 -5.39 8.04
C ALA A 102 -11.64 -6.61 7.54
N ARG A 103 -11.27 -7.15 6.38
CA ARG A 103 -11.87 -8.38 5.88
C ARG A 103 -10.95 -9.56 6.19
N CYS A 104 -11.26 -10.27 7.26
CA CYS A 104 -10.86 -11.66 7.41
C CYS A 104 -11.97 -12.45 8.13
N PRO A 105 -12.87 -13.12 7.39
CA PRO A 105 -13.55 -14.29 7.89
C PRO A 105 -13.09 -15.49 7.07
N GLU A 106 -12.06 -16.20 7.55
CA GLU A 106 -11.86 -17.60 7.16
C GLU A 106 -12.67 -18.44 8.15
N THR A 107 -13.97 -18.58 7.89
CA THR A 107 -14.70 -19.72 8.45
C THR A 107 -14.15 -20.99 7.79
N PRO A 108 -13.65 -21.98 8.54
CA PRO A 108 -13.40 -23.29 7.98
C PRO A 108 -14.77 -23.93 7.67
N THR A 109 -15.04 -24.15 6.39
CA THR A 109 -15.97 -25.19 5.95
C THR A 109 -15.18 -26.39 5.51
#